data_AF-A0A7C2VZK1-F1
#
_entry.id   AF-A0A7C2VZK1-F1
#
_cell.length_a   1.000
_cell.length_b   1.000
_cell.length_c   1.000
_cell.angle_alpha   90.00
_cell.angle_beta   90.00
_cell.angle_gamma   90.00
#
_symmetry.space_group_name_H-M   'P 1'
#
loop_
_entity.id
_entity.type
_entity.pdbx_description
1 polymer ?
#
loop_
_entity_poly.entity_id
_entity_poly.type
_entity_poly.pdbx_seq_one_letter_code
_entity_poly.pdbx_strand_id
1 'polypeptide(L)'
;LIVGAVPEREDPRDVLISRDGLPFEALPEEGRVGTSSLRRRVQLRRILPRWEVLPLRGNLDTRLRRLQEGRFDAIVVAAAGLKRLGLVEFLKHPLPPEVMLPAAGQGALAVECREGDPLTDLLQGIHHPQTALEVAAERAFLQRMGGGCQVPMGALARFDEGEVCLKAMVSSLEGDRLFAGEEKGRDPERVGTLLADRLLEKGAREVLEEVYSRDG
;
A
#
# COMPACT_ATOMS: atom_id res chain seq x y z
N LEU A 1 11.97 -1.03 -21.35
CA LEU A 1 10.92 -0.06 -20.93
C LEU A 1 11.45 0.67 -19.70
N ILE A 2 11.13 1.95 -19.55
CA ILE A 2 11.50 2.77 -18.39
C ILE A 2 10.25 3.47 -17.84
N VAL A 3 10.29 3.89 -16.58
CA VAL A 3 9.32 4.86 -16.05
C VAL A 3 9.76 6.25 -16.51
N GLY A 4 9.12 6.77 -17.56
CA GLY A 4 9.46 8.08 -18.14
C GLY A 4 8.94 9.25 -17.31
N ALA A 5 7.83 9.07 -16.58
CA ALA A 5 7.35 10.05 -15.62
C ALA A 5 6.58 9.44 -14.45
N VAL A 6 6.64 10.14 -13.32
CA VAL A 6 5.83 9.89 -12.12
C VAL A 6 5.10 11.20 -11.81
N PRO A 7 3.79 11.31 -12.08
CA PRO A 7 3.02 12.49 -11.72
C PRO A 7 2.87 12.69 -10.22
N GLU A 8 2.34 13.84 -9.83
CA GLU A 8 2.04 14.14 -8.43
C GLU A 8 1.17 13.05 -7.80
N ARG A 9 1.59 12.59 -6.62
CA ARG A 9 0.93 11.50 -5.90
C ARG A 9 -0.43 11.95 -5.41
N GLU A 10 -1.44 11.11 -5.63
CA GLU A 10 -2.70 11.25 -4.90
C GLU A 10 -2.62 10.67 -3.49
N ASP A 11 -3.65 10.91 -2.68
CA ASP A 11 -3.74 10.41 -1.30
C ASP A 11 -3.36 8.90 -1.22
N PRO A 12 -2.24 8.58 -0.57
CA PRO A 12 -1.72 7.22 -0.54
C PRO A 12 -2.47 6.33 0.46
N ARG A 13 -3.37 6.89 1.28
CA ARG A 13 -4.02 6.15 2.37
C ARG A 13 -5.02 5.12 1.85
N ASP A 14 -5.24 4.12 2.67
CA ASP A 14 -6.39 3.24 2.55
C ASP A 14 -7.61 3.90 3.22
N VAL A 15 -8.81 3.54 2.76
CA VAL A 15 -10.08 4.03 3.31
C VAL A 15 -10.92 2.82 3.67
N LEU A 16 -11.40 2.79 4.91
CA LEU A 16 -12.41 1.84 5.34
C LEU A 16 -13.79 2.45 5.04
N ILE A 17 -14.59 1.72 4.26
CA ILE A 17 -15.96 2.09 3.94
C ILE A 17 -16.86 1.06 4.60
N SER A 18 -17.53 1.46 5.67
CA SER A 18 -18.56 0.65 6.32
C SER A 18 -19.93 0.92 5.68
N ARG A 19 -20.82 -0.07 5.76
CA ARG A 19 -22.19 0.04 5.22
C ARG A 19 -22.96 1.20 5.85
N ASP A 20 -22.74 1.43 7.14
CA ASP A 20 -23.43 2.45 7.94
C ASP A 20 -22.65 3.78 8.02
N GLY A 21 -21.54 3.92 7.28
CA GLY A 21 -20.74 5.15 7.22
C GLY A 21 -19.94 5.48 8.49
N LEU A 22 -19.79 4.51 9.39
CA LEU A 22 -19.01 4.58 10.61
C LEU A 22 -17.49 4.49 10.35
N PRO A 23 -16.67 5.25 11.11
CA PRO A 23 -15.21 5.05 11.16
C PRO A 23 -14.87 3.71 11.83
N PHE A 24 -13.64 3.23 11.67
CA PHE A 24 -13.27 1.89 12.14
C PHE A 24 -13.36 1.74 13.67
N GLU A 25 -13.14 2.83 14.40
CA GLU A 25 -13.21 2.90 15.86
C GLU A 25 -14.63 2.80 16.40
N ALA A 26 -15.64 3.09 15.56
CA ALA A 26 -17.05 3.04 15.93
C ALA A 26 -17.76 1.79 15.37
N LEU A 27 -17.02 0.88 14.75
CA LEU A 27 -17.56 -0.37 14.26
C LEU A 27 -17.96 -1.29 15.41
N PRO A 28 -18.94 -2.19 15.21
CA PRO A 28 -19.27 -3.21 16.19
C PRO A 28 -18.07 -4.12 16.49
N GLU A 29 -18.15 -4.84 17.61
CA GLU A 29 -17.08 -5.72 18.07
C GLU A 29 -16.75 -6.82 17.05
N GLU A 30 -17.74 -7.28 16.29
CA GLU A 30 -17.62 -8.33 15.28
C GLU A 30 -18.29 -7.89 13.97
N GLY A 31 -17.80 -8.42 12.85
CA GLY A 31 -18.31 -8.08 11.53
C GLY A 31 -17.46 -8.67 10.41
N ARG A 32 -17.87 -8.42 9.16
CA ARG A 32 -17.16 -8.91 7.96
C ARG A 32 -16.57 -7.77 7.17
N VAL A 33 -15.27 -7.82 6.91
CA VAL A 33 -14.55 -6.84 6.10
C VAL A 33 -14.02 -7.44 4.80
N GLY A 34 -14.31 -6.78 3.67
CA GLY A 34 -13.94 -7.25 2.33
C GLY A 34 -12.61 -6.70 1.83
N THR A 35 -11.62 -7.59 1.62
CA THR A 35 -10.37 -7.28 0.90
C THR A 35 -9.66 -8.56 0.43
N SER A 36 -9.11 -8.56 -0.79
CA SER A 36 -8.18 -9.61 -1.24
C SER A 36 -6.70 -9.24 -1.08
N SER A 37 -6.39 -8.06 -0.53
CA SER A 37 -5.01 -7.65 -0.26
C SER A 37 -4.50 -8.32 1.02
N LEU A 38 -3.44 -9.11 0.91
CA LEU A 38 -2.76 -9.76 2.05
C LEU A 38 -2.21 -8.71 3.03
N ARG A 39 -1.61 -7.63 2.50
CA ARG A 39 -1.17 -6.44 3.26
C ARG A 39 -2.29 -5.85 4.12
N ARG A 40 -3.48 -5.63 3.55
CA ARG A 40 -4.62 -5.09 4.31
C ARG A 40 -5.15 -6.13 5.31
N ARG A 41 -5.20 -7.41 4.93
CA ARG A 41 -5.70 -8.49 5.79
C ARG A 41 -4.93 -8.59 7.10
N VAL A 42 -3.60 -8.63 7.06
CA VAL A 42 -2.79 -8.76 8.28
C VAL A 42 -2.91 -7.54 9.19
N GLN A 43 -3.02 -6.34 8.61
CA GLN A 43 -3.21 -5.11 9.37
C GLN A 43 -4.63 -5.00 9.96
N LEU A 44 -5.66 -5.42 9.21
CA LEU A 44 -7.04 -5.48 9.70
C LEU A 44 -7.18 -6.42 10.88
N ARG A 45 -6.55 -7.60 10.86
CA ARG A 45 -6.58 -8.54 12.00
C ARG A 45 -6.00 -7.94 13.28
N ARG A 46 -5.11 -6.95 13.18
CA ARG A 46 -4.55 -6.25 14.34
C ARG A 46 -5.51 -5.22 14.92
N ILE A 47 -6.23 -4.48 14.06
CA ILE A 47 -7.09 -3.38 14.48
C ILE A 47 -8.56 -3.79 14.69
N LEU A 48 -8.98 -4.90 14.09
CA LEU A 48 -10.32 -5.50 14.18
C LEU A 48 -10.17 -7.02 14.41
N PRO A 49 -9.68 -7.46 15.60
CA PRO A 49 -9.26 -8.84 15.84
C PRO A 49 -10.38 -9.88 15.81
N ARG A 50 -11.64 -9.47 16.07
CA ARG A 50 -12.81 -10.36 16.00
C ARG A 50 -13.59 -10.24 14.69
N TRP A 51 -13.07 -9.51 13.72
CA TRP A 51 -13.70 -9.37 12.41
C TRP A 51 -13.20 -10.44 11.45
N GLU A 52 -14.12 -10.97 10.66
CA GLU A 52 -13.80 -11.88 9.57
C GLU A 52 -13.32 -11.10 8.34
N VAL A 53 -12.08 -11.36 7.91
CA VAL A 53 -11.54 -10.77 6.68
C VAL A 53 -11.82 -11.69 5.50
N LEU A 54 -12.76 -11.27 4.65
CA LEU A 54 -13.26 -12.05 3.52
C LEU A 54 -12.71 -11.54 2.17
N PRO A 55 -12.45 -12.43 1.20
CA PRO A 55 -11.92 -12.05 -0.09
C PRO A 55 -12.93 -11.20 -0.89
N LEU A 56 -12.45 -10.10 -1.46
CA LEU A 56 -13.25 -9.20 -2.30
C LEU A 56 -12.46 -8.80 -3.56
N ARG A 57 -12.95 -9.27 -4.71
CA ARG A 57 -12.42 -8.99 -6.05
C ARG A 57 -13.44 -8.22 -6.89
N GLY A 58 -12.98 -7.68 -8.01
CA GLY A 58 -13.76 -6.83 -8.94
C GLY A 58 -13.24 -5.40 -8.98
N ASN A 59 -13.76 -4.62 -9.93
CA ASN A 59 -13.55 -3.17 -9.96
C ASN A 59 -14.27 -2.48 -8.77
N LEU A 60 -14.01 -1.18 -8.58
CA LEU A 60 -14.53 -0.45 -7.42
C LEU A 60 -16.07 -0.48 -7.34
N ASP A 61 -16.75 -0.29 -8.46
CA ASP A 61 -18.23 -0.30 -8.52
C ASP A 61 -18.81 -1.64 -8.06
N THR A 62 -18.23 -2.75 -8.50
CA THR A 62 -18.65 -4.09 -8.07
C THR A 62 -18.42 -4.30 -6.57
N ARG A 63 -17.35 -3.73 -6.02
CA ARG A 63 -17.04 -3.84 -4.58
C ARG A 63 -18.03 -3.02 -3.75
N LEU A 64 -18.32 -1.79 -4.15
CA LEU A 64 -19.30 -0.91 -3.49
C LEU A 64 -20.70 -1.51 -3.54
N ARG A 65 -21.11 -2.07 -4.69
CA ARG A 65 -22.40 -2.77 -4.81
C ARG A 65 -22.49 -3.94 -3.83
N ARG A 66 -21.45 -4.77 -3.71
CA ARG A 66 -21.44 -5.90 -2.76
C ARG A 66 -21.51 -5.45 -1.29
N LEU A 67 -20.96 -4.29 -0.96
CA LEU A 67 -21.12 -3.67 0.36
C LEU A 67 -22.59 -3.28 0.60
N GLN A 68 -23.22 -2.62 -0.38
CA GLN A 68 -24.63 -2.21 -0.32
C GLN A 68 -25.59 -3.40 -0.24
N GLU A 69 -25.28 -4.50 -0.93
CA GLU A 69 -26.02 -5.77 -0.87
C GLU A 69 -25.91 -6.49 0.49
N GLY A 70 -25.15 -5.96 1.46
CA GLY A 70 -24.99 -6.56 2.79
C GLY A 70 -24.09 -7.80 2.84
N ARG A 71 -23.34 -8.08 1.76
CA ARG A 71 -22.37 -9.19 1.72
C ARG A 71 -21.16 -8.94 2.61
N PHE A 72 -20.88 -7.68 2.90
CA PHE A 72 -19.85 -7.22 3.83
C PHE A 72 -20.45 -6.13 4.72
N ASP A 73 -19.87 -5.94 5.89
CA ASP A 73 -20.21 -4.86 6.81
C ASP A 73 -19.25 -3.67 6.61
N ALA A 74 -18.04 -3.94 6.12
CA ALA A 74 -17.12 -2.94 5.59
C ALA A 74 -16.27 -3.47 4.43
N ILE A 75 -15.67 -2.57 3.65
CA ILE A 75 -14.62 -2.89 2.67
C ILE A 75 -13.45 -1.92 2.83
N VAL A 76 -12.27 -2.30 2.34
CA VAL A 76 -11.11 -1.40 2.31
C VAL A 76 -10.60 -1.18 0.90
N VAL A 77 -10.48 0.08 0.51
CA VAL A 77 -10.07 0.53 -0.83
C VAL A 77 -9.01 1.63 -0.73
N ALA A 78 -8.34 1.97 -1.84
CA ALA A 78 -7.37 3.07 -1.85
C ALA A 78 -8.10 4.41 -2.03
N ALA A 79 -7.70 5.44 -1.27
CA ALA A 79 -8.28 6.79 -1.35
C ALA A 79 -8.16 7.37 -2.77
N ALA A 80 -6.98 7.25 -3.39
CA ALA A 80 -6.73 7.71 -4.75
C ALA A 80 -7.71 7.13 -5.79
N GLY A 81 -8.14 5.88 -5.63
CA GLY A 81 -9.10 5.25 -6.54
C GLY A 81 -10.49 5.89 -6.46
N LEU A 82 -10.95 6.21 -5.25
CA LEU A 82 -12.22 6.90 -5.03
C LEU A 82 -12.17 8.32 -5.60
N LYS A 83 -11.11 9.07 -5.29
CA LYS A 83 -10.95 10.46 -5.73
C LYS A 83 -10.91 10.59 -7.25
N ARG A 84 -10.15 9.72 -7.93
CA ARG A 84 -10.07 9.70 -9.41
C ARG A 84 -11.40 9.38 -10.09
N LEU A 85 -12.29 8.64 -9.42
CA LEU A 85 -13.62 8.29 -9.92
C LEU A 85 -14.71 9.29 -9.47
N GLY A 86 -14.34 10.36 -8.77
CA GLY A 86 -15.29 11.37 -8.26
C GLY A 86 -16.16 10.88 -7.09
N LEU A 87 -15.81 9.75 -6.47
CA LEU A 87 -16.58 9.11 -5.40
C LEU A 87 -16.17 9.64 -4.01
N VAL A 88 -16.18 10.97 -3.88
CA VAL A 88 -15.67 11.69 -2.71
C VAL A 88 -16.49 11.46 -1.44
N GLU A 89 -17.76 11.09 -1.58
CA GLU A 89 -18.67 10.77 -0.47
C GLU A 89 -18.21 9.59 0.38
N PHE A 90 -17.35 8.73 -0.19
CA PHE A 90 -16.77 7.58 0.49
C PHE A 90 -15.40 7.89 1.14
N LEU A 91 -14.83 9.08 0.94
CA LEU A 91 -13.53 9.49 1.52
C LEU A 91 -13.62 10.00 2.96
N LYS A 92 -14.66 9.62 3.72
CA LYS A 92 -14.94 10.17 5.06
C LYS A 92 -13.87 9.79 6.08
N HIS A 93 -13.41 8.55 6.05
CA HIS A 93 -12.56 7.97 7.10
C HIS A 93 -11.31 7.31 6.52
N PRO A 94 -10.36 8.09 5.95
CA PRO A 94 -9.09 7.57 5.52
C PRO A 94 -8.28 7.08 6.74
N LEU A 95 -7.75 5.86 6.64
CA LEU A 95 -6.94 5.25 7.69
C LEU A 95 -5.57 5.93 7.74
N PRO A 96 -5.11 6.40 8.92
CA PRO A 96 -3.75 6.88 9.08
C PRO A 96 -2.72 5.80 8.71
N PRO A 97 -1.54 6.16 8.16
CA PRO A 97 -0.48 5.19 7.88
C PRO A 97 -0.01 4.38 9.09
N GLU A 98 -0.20 4.92 10.30
CA GLU A 98 0.06 4.25 11.58
C GLU A 98 -0.94 3.12 11.87
N VAL A 99 -2.16 3.23 11.33
CA VAL A 99 -3.23 2.23 11.43
C VAL A 99 -3.14 1.23 10.28
N MET A 100 -2.91 1.72 9.05
CA MET A 100 -2.76 0.89 7.88
C MET A 100 -1.71 1.47 6.94
N LEU A 101 -0.51 0.90 6.98
CA LEU A 101 0.58 1.28 6.12
C LEU A 101 0.24 0.92 4.65
N PRO A 102 0.27 1.89 3.72
CA PRO A 102 -0.07 1.69 2.31
C PRO A 102 0.81 0.68 1.58
N ALA A 103 0.36 0.26 0.40
CA ALA A 103 1.26 -0.41 -0.54
C ALA A 103 2.25 0.60 -1.13
N ALA A 104 3.45 0.14 -1.48
CA ALA A 104 4.39 0.95 -2.25
C ALA A 104 3.73 1.49 -3.53
N GLY A 105 3.96 2.75 -3.84
CA GLY A 105 3.39 3.46 -4.96
C GLY A 105 1.90 3.72 -4.86
N GLN A 106 1.21 3.36 -3.76
CA GLN A 106 -0.23 3.63 -3.66
C GLN A 106 -0.49 5.13 -3.79
N GLY A 107 -1.40 5.50 -4.70
CA GLY A 107 -1.69 6.89 -5.05
C GLY A 107 -0.81 7.48 -6.16
N ALA A 108 0.37 6.93 -6.42
CA ALA A 108 1.20 7.34 -7.56
C ALA A 108 0.70 6.72 -8.87
N LEU A 109 1.12 7.30 -9.99
CA LEU A 109 1.04 6.70 -11.32
C LEU A 109 2.45 6.58 -11.89
N ALA A 110 2.68 5.58 -12.72
CA ALA A 110 3.90 5.43 -13.50
C ALA A 110 3.55 5.47 -14.99
N VAL A 111 4.15 6.38 -15.73
CA VAL A 111 4.03 6.43 -17.19
C VAL A 111 5.23 5.71 -17.77
N GLU A 112 5.00 4.54 -18.35
CA GLU A 112 6.06 3.74 -18.98
C GLU A 112 6.25 4.14 -20.45
N CYS A 113 7.51 4.24 -20.88
CA CYS A 113 7.87 4.45 -22.26
C CYS A 113 9.06 3.58 -22.66
N ARG A 114 9.42 3.59 -23.94
CA ARG A 114 10.69 3.01 -24.38
C ARG A 114 11.85 3.88 -23.92
N GLU A 115 12.96 3.23 -23.63
CA GLU A 115 14.21 3.91 -23.35
C GLU A 115 14.73 4.58 -24.62
N GLY A 116 15.23 5.82 -24.49
CA GLY A 116 15.69 6.62 -25.65
C GLY A 116 14.59 7.15 -26.56
N ASP A 117 13.31 7.01 -26.19
CA ASP A 117 12.20 7.56 -26.97
C ASP A 117 12.10 9.08 -26.74
N PRO A 118 12.02 9.93 -27.79
CA PRO A 118 11.90 11.39 -27.64
C PRO A 118 10.71 11.85 -26.78
N LEU A 119 9.72 10.98 -26.55
CA LEU A 119 8.64 11.23 -25.60
C LEU A 119 9.13 11.53 -24.18
N THR A 120 10.34 11.11 -23.76
CA THR A 120 10.86 11.38 -22.42
C THR A 120 10.91 12.87 -22.07
N ASP A 121 11.18 13.72 -23.06
CA ASP A 121 11.25 15.17 -22.88
C ASP A 121 9.86 15.76 -22.64
N LEU A 122 8.85 15.30 -23.39
CA LEU A 122 7.46 15.71 -23.19
C LEU A 122 6.92 15.24 -21.84
N LEU A 123 7.32 14.05 -21.39
CA LEU A 123 6.91 13.49 -20.11
C LEU A 123 7.43 14.30 -18.90
N GLN A 124 8.48 15.11 -19.06
CA GLN A 124 8.94 16.00 -17.98
C GLN A 124 7.87 17.00 -17.56
N GLY A 125 6.96 17.39 -18.46
CA GLY A 125 5.87 18.32 -18.15
C GLY A 125 4.85 17.78 -17.13
N ILE A 126 4.81 16.46 -16.92
CA ILE A 126 3.95 15.80 -15.93
C ILE A 126 4.76 15.08 -14.85
N HIS A 127 6.09 15.19 -14.86
CA HIS A 127 6.93 14.55 -13.86
C HIS A 127 6.95 15.39 -12.58
N HIS A 128 6.67 14.76 -11.44
CA HIS A 128 6.73 15.37 -10.13
C HIS A 128 7.94 14.78 -9.36
N PRO A 129 9.07 15.53 -9.27
CA PRO A 129 10.31 15.00 -8.72
C PRO A 129 10.18 14.46 -7.29
N GLN A 130 9.40 15.12 -6.44
CA GLN A 130 9.21 14.69 -5.06
C GLN A 130 8.53 13.32 -4.98
N THR A 131 7.46 13.11 -5.75
CA THR A 131 6.80 11.80 -5.78
C THR A 131 7.71 10.73 -6.38
N ALA A 132 8.53 11.07 -7.37
CA ALA A 132 9.50 10.14 -7.92
C ALA A 132 10.52 9.66 -6.86
N LEU A 133 11.04 10.58 -6.03
CA LEU A 133 11.95 10.24 -4.92
C LEU A 133 11.28 9.33 -3.88
N GLU A 134 10.05 9.67 -3.47
CA GLU A 134 9.28 8.85 -2.52
C GLU A 134 9.06 7.43 -3.04
N VAL A 135 8.55 7.33 -4.28
CA VAL A 135 8.26 6.04 -4.91
C VAL A 135 9.53 5.24 -5.17
N ALA A 136 10.68 5.89 -5.45
CA ALA A 136 11.96 5.21 -5.60
C ALA A 136 12.38 4.48 -4.32
N ALA A 137 12.27 5.12 -3.15
CA ALA A 137 12.56 4.46 -1.88
C ALA A 137 11.63 3.28 -1.59
N GLU A 138 10.32 3.45 -1.81
CA GLU A 138 9.33 2.40 -1.60
C GLU A 138 9.56 1.20 -2.54
N ARG A 139 9.92 1.46 -3.80
CA ARG A 139 10.23 0.44 -4.79
C ARG A 139 11.53 -0.30 -4.48
N ALA A 140 12.58 0.41 -4.08
CA ALA A 140 13.86 -0.20 -3.71
C ALA A 140 13.68 -1.15 -2.51
N PHE A 141 12.89 -0.76 -1.51
CA PHE A 141 12.49 -1.65 -0.42
C PHE A 141 11.80 -2.92 -0.95
N LEU A 142 10.76 -2.79 -1.77
CA LEU A 142 10.04 -3.96 -2.30
C LEU A 142 10.93 -4.88 -3.15
N GLN A 143 11.75 -4.30 -4.01
CA GLN A 143 12.68 -5.07 -4.86
C GLN A 143 13.67 -5.85 -4.00
N ARG A 144 14.22 -5.22 -2.96
CA ARG A 144 15.16 -5.88 -2.04
C ARG A 144 14.51 -7.02 -1.24
N MET A 145 13.22 -6.92 -0.96
CA MET A 145 12.40 -7.94 -0.30
C MET A 145 11.92 -9.07 -1.24
N GLY A 146 12.42 -9.12 -2.47
CA GLY A 146 12.06 -10.18 -3.44
C GLY A 146 10.76 -9.90 -4.21
N GLY A 147 10.22 -8.68 -4.13
CA GLY A 147 9.20 -8.13 -5.03
C GLY A 147 8.03 -9.04 -5.37
N GLY A 148 6.95 -9.02 -4.58
CA GLY A 148 5.76 -9.79 -4.91
C GLY A 148 4.49 -9.33 -4.22
N CYS A 149 3.34 -9.48 -4.89
CA CYS A 149 2.01 -9.26 -4.29
C CYS A 149 1.59 -10.37 -3.31
N GLN A 150 2.39 -11.44 -3.21
CA GLN A 150 2.12 -12.64 -2.41
C GLN A 150 2.55 -12.49 -0.94
N VAL A 151 3.43 -11.54 -0.63
CA VAL A 151 3.84 -11.25 0.74
C VAL A 151 3.09 -10.02 1.25
N PRO A 152 2.49 -10.07 2.46
CA PRO A 152 1.97 -8.89 3.13
C PRO A 152 3.08 -7.87 3.42
N MET A 153 3.22 -6.87 2.55
CA MET A 153 4.21 -5.80 2.67
C MET A 153 3.56 -4.43 2.50
N GLY A 154 3.94 -3.48 3.34
CA GLY A 154 3.57 -2.06 3.20
C GLY A 154 4.80 -1.18 3.17
N ALA A 155 4.74 -0.09 2.42
CA ALA A 155 5.82 0.90 2.35
C ALA A 155 5.23 2.26 2.01
N LEU A 156 5.62 3.28 2.78
CA LEU A 156 5.26 4.67 2.53
C LEU A 156 6.46 5.56 2.82
N ALA A 157 6.92 6.25 1.79
CA ALA A 157 7.92 7.27 1.85
C ALA A 157 7.28 8.65 1.85
N ARG A 158 7.93 9.59 2.54
CA ARG A 158 7.66 11.02 2.44
C ARG A 158 8.98 11.73 2.26
N PHE A 159 9.04 12.64 1.29
CA PHE A 159 10.17 13.52 1.12
C PHE A 159 9.94 14.81 1.89
N ASP A 160 10.91 15.19 2.71
CA ASP A 160 10.89 16.41 3.51
C ASP A 160 12.32 16.94 3.68
N GLU A 161 12.51 18.24 3.49
CA GLU A 161 13.78 18.96 3.68
C GLU A 161 15.02 18.28 3.04
N GLY A 162 14.88 17.69 1.85
CA GLY A 162 16.01 17.07 1.13
C GLY A 162 16.28 15.61 1.49
N GLU A 163 15.46 14.99 2.32
CA GLU A 163 15.57 13.59 2.73
C GLU A 163 14.26 12.85 2.51
N VAL A 164 14.36 11.55 2.22
CA VAL A 164 13.22 10.64 2.21
C VAL A 164 13.15 9.92 3.55
N CYS A 165 12.01 10.00 4.23
CA CYS A 165 11.65 9.16 5.37
C CYS A 165 10.77 8.01 4.87
N LEU A 166 11.28 6.79 4.92
CA LEU A 166 10.56 5.58 4.54
C LEU A 166 10.12 4.80 5.77
N LYS A 167 8.82 4.56 5.91
CA LYS A 167 8.25 3.55 6.82
C LYS A 167 7.91 2.31 6.02
N ALA A 168 8.27 1.13 6.52
CA ALA A 168 7.94 -0.14 5.88
C ALA A 168 7.59 -1.23 6.87
N MET A 169 6.83 -2.21 6.39
CA MET A 169 6.50 -3.42 7.13
C MET A 169 6.42 -4.64 6.23
N VAL A 170 6.67 -5.80 6.81
CA VAL A 170 6.50 -7.12 6.22
C VAL A 170 5.95 -8.06 7.29
N SER A 171 5.06 -8.96 6.89
CA SER A 171 4.40 -9.86 7.83
C SER A 171 4.17 -11.25 7.23
N SER A 172 4.08 -12.27 8.08
CA SER A 172 3.60 -13.60 7.70
C SER A 172 2.15 -13.54 7.20
N LEU A 173 1.71 -14.56 6.46
CA LEU A 173 0.34 -14.62 5.94
C LEU A 173 -0.74 -14.56 7.03
N GLU A 174 -0.41 -15.04 8.23
CA GLU A 174 -1.32 -15.03 9.37
C GLU A 174 -1.29 -13.74 10.18
N GLY A 175 -0.21 -12.97 10.11
CA GLY A 175 -0.04 -11.71 10.85
C GLY A 175 0.61 -11.87 12.23
N ASP A 176 1.01 -13.10 12.61
CA ASP A 176 1.63 -13.43 13.89
C ASP A 176 3.10 -12.97 13.98
N ARG A 177 3.80 -12.91 12.84
CA ARG A 177 5.12 -12.30 12.71
C ARG A 177 5.00 -11.04 11.88
N LEU A 178 5.37 -9.91 12.46
CA LEU A 178 5.36 -8.59 11.80
C LEU A 178 6.67 -7.88 12.11
N PHE A 179 7.37 -7.49 11.06
CA PHE A 179 8.59 -6.70 11.12
C PHE A 179 8.29 -5.35 10.50
N ALA A 180 8.57 -4.28 11.24
CA ALA A 180 8.38 -2.92 10.78
C ALA A 180 9.56 -2.05 11.20
N GLY A 181 9.77 -0.97 10.46
CA GLY A 181 10.83 -0.03 10.74
C GLY A 181 10.70 1.25 9.91
N GLU A 182 11.60 2.17 10.19
CA GLU A 182 11.71 3.45 9.50
C GLU A 182 13.18 3.73 9.21
N GLU A 183 13.46 4.28 8.03
CA GLU A 183 14.78 4.80 7.66
C GLU A 183 14.65 6.17 7.03
N LYS A 184 15.68 7.00 7.19
CA LYS A 184 15.77 8.33 6.59
C LYS A 184 17.11 8.52 5.88
N GLY A 185 17.10 9.25 4.77
CA GLY A 185 18.33 9.64 4.09
C GLY A 185 18.08 10.36 2.77
N ARG A 186 19.17 10.88 2.19
CA ARG A 186 19.13 11.67 0.94
C ARG A 186 19.05 10.82 -0.33
N ASP A 187 19.52 9.58 -0.26
CA ASP A 187 19.49 8.62 -1.37
C ASP A 187 18.28 7.69 -1.18
N PRO A 188 17.20 7.85 -1.96
CA PRO A 188 15.97 7.09 -1.77
C PRO A 188 16.17 5.58 -1.94
N GLU A 189 16.93 5.15 -2.95
CA GLU A 189 17.14 3.73 -3.24
C GLU A 189 17.96 3.07 -2.13
N ARG A 190 18.97 3.78 -1.64
CA ARG A 190 19.75 3.32 -0.48
C ARG A 190 18.89 3.24 0.78
N VAL A 191 18.02 4.21 1.04
CA VAL A 191 17.07 4.19 2.18
C VAL A 191 16.19 2.95 2.11
N GLY A 192 15.60 2.67 0.93
CA GLY A 192 14.77 1.49 0.72
C GLY A 192 15.52 0.17 0.95
N THR A 193 16.72 0.07 0.39
CA THR A 193 17.57 -1.13 0.51
C THR A 193 18.01 -1.37 1.96
N LEU A 194 18.46 -0.32 2.66
CA LEU A 194 18.91 -0.42 4.05
C LEU A 194 17.78 -0.84 5.00
N LEU A 195 16.57 -0.29 4.82
CA LEU A 195 15.43 -0.70 5.64
C LEU A 195 15.10 -2.16 5.41
N ALA A 196 15.09 -2.61 4.15
CA ALA A 196 14.85 -4.00 3.81
C ALA A 196 15.90 -4.93 4.44
N ASP A 197 17.19 -4.61 4.32
CA ASP A 197 18.28 -5.38 4.96
C ASP A 197 18.08 -5.50 6.47
N ARG A 198 17.78 -4.39 7.15
CA ARG A 198 17.50 -4.39 8.60
C ARG A 198 16.29 -5.25 8.97
N LEU A 199 15.23 -5.26 8.17
CA LEU A 199 14.07 -6.13 8.44
C LEU A 199 14.40 -7.60 8.17
N LEU A 200 15.18 -7.90 7.13
CA LEU A 200 15.64 -9.26 6.84
C LEU A 200 16.51 -9.83 7.97
N GLU A 201 17.44 -9.03 8.50
CA GLU A 201 18.28 -9.40 9.65
C GLU A 201 17.47 -9.65 10.94
N LYS A 202 16.31 -9.00 11.07
CA LYS A 202 15.41 -9.18 12.22
C LYS A 202 14.53 -10.44 12.13
N GLY A 203 14.56 -11.17 11.02
CA GLY A 203 13.79 -12.40 10.83
C GLY A 203 12.71 -12.32 9.75
N ALA A 204 12.68 -11.27 8.94
CA ALA A 204 11.76 -11.22 7.81
C ALA A 204 12.16 -12.20 6.68
N ARG A 205 13.41 -12.67 6.65
CA ARG A 205 13.89 -13.60 5.62
C ARG A 205 13.12 -14.92 5.65
N GLU A 206 12.92 -15.47 6.83
CA GLU A 206 12.19 -16.71 7.07
C GLU A 206 10.73 -16.58 6.60
N VAL A 207 10.10 -15.42 6.85
CA VAL A 207 8.75 -15.13 6.34
C VAL A 207 8.70 -15.15 4.82
N LEU A 208 9.69 -14.56 4.15
CA LEU A 208 9.75 -14.56 2.68
C LEU A 208 9.94 -15.98 2.14
N GLU A 209 10.87 -16.75 2.71
CA GLU A 209 11.15 -18.13 2.30
C GLU A 209 9.92 -19.04 2.46
N GLU A 210 9.18 -18.92 3.56
CA GLU A 210 7.95 -19.69 3.80
C GLU A 210 6.83 -19.34 2.81
N VAL A 211 6.72 -18.08 2.39
CA VAL A 211 5.70 -17.67 1.42
C VAL A 211 6.08 -18.16 0.02
N TYR A 212 7.32 -17.92 -0.41
CA TYR A 212 7.76 -18.29 -1.76
C TYR A 212 7.93 -19.81 -1.96
N SER A 213 8.21 -20.58 -0.89
CA SER A 213 8.27 -22.05 -0.98
C SER A 213 6.90 -22.73 -1.13
N ARG A 214 5.79 -22.04 -0.81
CA ARG A 214 4.44 -22.58 -1.00
C ARG A 214 3.91 -22.44 -2.44
N ASP A 215 4.60 -21.67 -3.27
CA ASP A 215 4.21 -21.37 -4.66
C ASP A 215 5.08 -22.12 -5.71
N GLY A 216 6.04 -22.94 -5.27
CA GLY A 216 6.88 -23.80 -6.12
C GLY A 216 6.54 -25.27 -5.98
#